data_AF-A0A2V8SGK6-F1
#
_entry.id   AF-A0A2V8SGK6-F1
#
_cell.length_a   1.000
_cell.length_b   1.000
_cell.length_c   1.000
_cell.angle_alpha   90.00
_cell.angle_beta   90.00
_cell.angle_gamma   90.00
#
_symmetry.space_group_name_H-M   'P 1'
#
loop_
_entity.id
_entity.type
_entity.pdbx_description
1 polymer ?
#
loop_
_entity_poly.entity_id
_entity_poly.type
_entity_poly.pdbx_seq_one_letter_code
_entity_poly.pdbx_strand_id
1 'polypeptide(L)'
;GILGLWEDPYLTMSNHYEAETARLFGLFVERGYVYKGARPVYWCIHDQTALAEAEVEYREHTSPSVYVKFPLAEDTIEAKAFKRELLGSEDDPRKVFFLIWTTTPWTLPANLGIAVNPNFEYVA
;
A
#
# COMPACT_ATOMS: atom_id res chain seq x y z
N GLY A 1 13.18 -41.84 -26.19
CA GLY A 1 13.72 -41.06 -25.06
C GLY A 1 13.97 -39.63 -25.49
N ILE A 2 14.24 -38.73 -24.56
CA ILE A 2 14.62 -37.33 -24.83
C ILE A 2 16.16 -37.24 -24.87
N LEU A 3 16.71 -36.60 -25.91
CA LEU A 3 18.15 -36.35 -26.02
C LEU A 3 18.53 -35.18 -25.10
N GLY A 4 19.52 -35.39 -24.23
CA GLY A 4 20.00 -34.39 -23.29
C GLY A 4 21.34 -34.78 -22.68
N LEU A 5 22.09 -33.79 -22.20
CA LEU A 5 23.34 -33.99 -21.47
C LEU A 5 23.02 -34.26 -19.98
N TRP A 6 22.43 -35.43 -19.71
CA TRP A 6 21.90 -35.76 -18.38
C TRP A 6 22.98 -35.97 -17.32
N GLU A 7 24.21 -36.30 -17.73
CA GLU A 7 25.36 -36.49 -16.83
C GLU A 7 26.02 -35.18 -16.40
N ASP A 8 25.75 -34.07 -17.11
CA ASP A 8 26.29 -32.74 -16.80
C ASP A 8 25.23 -31.65 -17.07
N PRO A 9 24.15 -31.60 -16.27
CA PRO A 9 23.12 -30.59 -16.41
C PRO A 9 23.58 -29.25 -15.81
N TYR A 10 23.06 -28.13 -16.30
CA TYR A 10 23.21 -26.86 -15.58
C TYR A 10 22.39 -26.90 -14.29
N LEU A 11 23.00 -26.48 -13.18
CA LEU A 11 22.35 -26.42 -11.88
C LEU A 11 22.43 -24.98 -11.36
N THR A 12 21.27 -24.41 -11.02
CA THR A 12 21.17 -23.03 -10.53
C THR A 12 21.91 -22.81 -9.21
N MET A 13 22.13 -23.89 -8.44
CA MET A 13 22.88 -23.89 -7.18
C MET A 13 24.34 -24.35 -7.34
N SER A 14 24.86 -24.46 -8.57
CA SER A 14 26.28 -24.73 -8.78
C SER A 14 27.11 -23.47 -8.56
N ASN A 15 28.34 -23.63 -8.03
CA ASN A 15 29.25 -22.51 -7.78
C ASN A 15 29.43 -21.58 -9.00
N HIS A 16 29.51 -22.17 -10.21
CA HIS A 16 29.67 -21.40 -11.44
C HIS A 16 28.43 -20.54 -11.74
N TYR A 17 27.22 -21.10 -11.57
CA TYR A 17 25.96 -20.39 -11.84
C TYR A 17 25.71 -19.26 -10.84
N GLU A 18 25.96 -19.51 -9.56
CA GLU A 18 25.81 -18.50 -8.50
C GLU A 18 26.84 -17.37 -8.65
N ALA A 19 28.08 -17.69 -9.02
CA ALA A 19 29.12 -16.69 -9.29
C ALA A 19 28.72 -15.75 -10.43
N GLU A 20 28.15 -16.30 -11.50
CA GLU A 20 27.67 -15.50 -12.64
C GLU A 20 26.47 -14.63 -12.26
N THR A 21 25.56 -15.16 -11.42
CA THR A 21 24.42 -14.40 -10.89
C THR A 21 24.89 -13.20 -10.06
N ALA A 22 25.85 -13.40 -9.16
CA ALA A 22 26.43 -12.33 -8.35
C ALA A 22 27.14 -11.27 -9.21
N ARG A 23 27.87 -11.70 -10.25
CA ARG A 23 28.55 -10.81 -11.20
C ARG A 23 27.55 -9.90 -11.94
N LEU A 24 26.47 -10.48 -12.46
CA LEU A 24 25.44 -9.72 -13.18
C LEU A 24 24.67 -8.76 -12.25
N PHE A 25 24.39 -9.20 -11.02
CA PHE A 25 23.79 -8.32 -10.01
C PHE A 25 24.68 -7.10 -9.72
N GLY A 26 25.99 -7.31 -9.55
CA GLY A 26 26.97 -6.24 -9.38
C GLY A 26 26.93 -5.23 -10.53
N LEU A 27 26.85 -5.71 -11.78
CA LEU A 27 26.73 -4.85 -12.96
C LEU A 27 25.45 -4.01 -12.95
N PHE A 28 24.32 -4.55 -12.46
CA PHE A 28 23.08 -3.78 -12.33
C PHE A 28 23.18 -2.71 -11.25
N VAL A 29 23.88 -2.99 -10.15
CA VAL A 29 24.17 -2.01 -9.11
C VAL A 29 25.06 -0.89 -9.67
N GLU A 30 26.15 -1.23 -10.36
CA GLU A 30 27.07 -0.25 -10.97
C GLU A 30 26.38 0.68 -11.98
N ARG A 31 25.40 0.15 -12.72
CA ARG A 31 24.60 0.91 -13.70
C ARG A 31 23.45 1.72 -13.07
N GLY A 32 23.24 1.63 -11.76
CA GLY A 32 22.19 2.37 -11.05
C GLY A 32 20.78 1.81 -11.24
N TYR A 33 20.64 0.55 -11.66
CA TYR A 33 19.33 -0.12 -11.79
C TYR A 33 18.82 -0.67 -10.45
N VAL A 34 19.71 -0.84 -9.47
CA VAL A 34 19.37 -1.31 -8.12
C VAL A 34 19.52 -0.14 -7.15
N TYR A 35 18.48 0.11 -6.35
CA TYR A 35 18.49 1.12 -5.31
C TYR A 35 17.84 0.59 -4.03
N LYS A 36 18.14 1.24 -2.90
CA LYS A 36 17.54 0.95 -1.60
C LYS A 36 16.60 2.09 -1.21
N GLY A 37 15.37 1.74 -0.87
CA GLY A 37 14.36 2.69 -0.43
C GLY A 37 13.19 2.01 0.27
N ALA A 38 12.32 2.82 0.88
CA ALA A 38 11.07 2.34 1.47
C ALA A 38 9.94 2.45 0.44
N ARG A 39 9.19 1.36 0.27
CA ARG A 39 8.00 1.31 -0.59
C ARG A 39 7.01 0.33 0.02
N PRO A 40 5.69 0.60 -0.05
CA PRO A 40 4.68 -0.43 0.24
C PRO A 40 4.84 -1.61 -0.73
N VAL A 41 5.01 -2.80 -0.19
CA VAL A 41 5.16 -4.07 -0.94
C VAL A 41 4.23 -5.12 -0.33
N TYR A 42 3.87 -6.14 -1.10
CA TYR A 42 3.25 -7.33 -0.52
C TYR A 42 4.25 -7.97 0.46
N TRP A 43 3.79 -8.23 1.68
CA TRP A 43 4.63 -8.77 2.75
C TRP A 43 3.98 -10.03 3.31
N CYS A 44 4.70 -11.14 3.28
CA CYS A 44 4.27 -12.36 3.94
C CYS A 44 4.70 -12.32 5.40
N ILE A 45 3.74 -12.30 6.32
CA ILE A 45 4.02 -12.35 7.77
C ILE A 45 4.58 -13.70 8.23
N HIS A 46 4.34 -14.76 7.46
CA HIS A 46 4.82 -16.11 7.78
C HIS A 46 6.29 -16.29 7.36
N ASP A 47 6.59 -15.98 6.09
CA ASP A 47 7.93 -16.11 5.52
C ASP A 47 8.85 -14.93 5.86
N GLN A 48 8.28 -13.85 6.42
CA GLN A 48 8.98 -12.64 6.84
C GLN A 48 9.78 -11.98 5.71
N THR A 49 9.21 -11.98 4.51
CA THR A 49 9.82 -11.40 3.31
C THR A 49 8.78 -10.70 2.43
N ALA A 50 9.27 -9.83 1.55
CA ALA A 50 8.48 -9.24 0.49
C ALA A 50 8.17 -10.31 -0.58
N LEU A 51 6.95 -10.26 -1.13
CA LEU A 51 6.52 -11.11 -2.23
C LEU A 51 6.56 -10.33 -3.55
N ALA A 52 7.01 -10.99 -4.61
CA ALA A 52 6.79 -10.55 -5.98
C ALA A 52 5.33 -10.79 -6.38
N GLU A 53 4.82 -10.03 -7.36
CA GLU A 53 3.46 -10.21 -7.88
C GLU A 53 3.20 -11.63 -8.39
N ALA A 54 4.24 -12.27 -8.95
CA ALA A 54 4.17 -13.66 -9.41
C ALA A 54 3.94 -14.69 -8.29
N GLU A 55 4.19 -14.33 -7.03
CA GLU A 55 3.99 -15.18 -5.85
C GLU A 55 2.62 -14.95 -5.19
N VAL A 56 1.84 -13.95 -5.65
CA VAL A 56 0.56 -13.59 -5.06
C VAL A 56 -0.56 -14.45 -5.64
N GLU A 57 -1.27 -15.16 -4.76
CA GLU A 57 -2.48 -15.90 -5.09
C GLU A 57 -3.71 -15.27 -4.43
N TYR A 58 -4.82 -15.19 -5.17
CA TYR A 58 -6.09 -14.68 -4.65
C TYR A 58 -6.97 -15.81 -4.13
N ARG A 59 -7.56 -15.59 -2.96
CA ARG A 59 -8.52 -16.50 -2.32
C ARG A 59 -9.63 -15.70 -1.67
N GLU A 60 -10.78 -16.33 -1.48
CA GLU A 60 -11.88 -15.71 -0.73
C GLU A 60 -11.46 -15.49 0.73
N HIS A 61 -11.72 -14.29 1.24
CA HIS A 61 -11.43 -13.90 2.61
C HIS A 61 -12.54 -12.97 3.11
N THR A 62 -12.97 -13.20 4.35
CA THR A 62 -13.97 -12.34 5.00
C THR A 62 -13.26 -11.30 5.86
N SER A 63 -13.41 -10.03 5.48
CA SER A 63 -12.90 -8.88 6.23
C SER A 63 -14.00 -8.18 7.02
N PRO A 64 -13.69 -7.54 8.17
CA PRO A 64 -14.62 -6.61 8.80
C PRO A 64 -14.92 -5.45 7.85
N SER A 65 -16.14 -4.93 7.89
CA SER A 65 -16.55 -3.73 7.14
C SER A 65 -17.04 -2.70 8.15
N VAL A 66 -16.33 -1.58 8.26
CA VAL A 66 -16.58 -0.58 9.32
C VAL A 66 -16.74 0.81 8.74
N TYR A 67 -17.53 1.63 9.45
CA TYR A 67 -17.66 3.05 9.21
C TYR A 67 -17.13 3.81 10.41
N VAL A 68 -16.26 4.79 10.17
CA VAL A 68 -15.60 5.58 11.22
C VAL A 68 -15.88 7.06 10.95
N LYS A 69 -16.24 7.78 12.01
CA LYS A 69 -16.46 9.24 11.97
C LYS A 69 -15.17 9.95 12.34
N PHE A 70 -14.63 10.76 11.43
CA PHE A 70 -13.51 11.66 11.70
C PHE A 70 -14.04 13.07 11.90
N PRO A 71 -13.83 13.70 13.06
CA PRO A 71 -14.29 15.07 13.30
C PRO A 71 -13.61 16.03 12.31
N LEU A 72 -14.37 17.00 11.80
CA LEU A 72 -13.82 18.09 11.00
C LEU A 72 -12.87 18.91 11.87
N ALA A 73 -11.63 19.08 11.40
CA ALA A 73 -10.62 19.85 12.11
C ALA A 73 -10.84 21.36 11.90
N GLU A 74 -10.51 22.17 12.92
CA GLU A 74 -10.75 23.62 12.93
C GLU A 74 -10.00 24.35 11.81
N ASP A 75 -8.78 23.90 11.50
CA ASP A 75 -7.94 24.40 10.40
C ASP A 75 -8.60 24.27 9.01
N THR A 76 -9.40 23.23 8.83
CA THR A 76 -10.13 22.95 7.57
C THR A 76 -11.26 23.96 7.36
N ILE A 77 -11.82 24.50 8.45
CA ILE A 77 -12.87 25.54 8.43
C ILE A 77 -12.28 26.87 7.94
N GLU A 78 -11.07 27.20 8.37
CA GLU A 78 -10.37 28.43 8.00
C GLU A 78 -9.93 28.45 6.54
N ALA A 79 -9.61 27.28 5.97
CA ALA A 79 -9.17 27.12 4.58
C ALA A 79 -10.25 27.40 3.52
N LYS A 80 -11.46 27.86 3.90
CA LYS A 80 -12.62 28.15 3.02
C LYS A 80 -13.09 27.00 2.11
N ALA A 81 -12.57 25.79 2.30
CA ALA A 81 -12.99 24.60 1.57
C ALA A 81 -14.36 24.04 2.02
N PHE A 82 -14.91 24.59 3.11
CA PHE A 82 -16.13 24.10 3.74
C PHE A 82 -17.18 25.21 3.89
N LYS A 83 -18.44 24.90 3.58
CA LYS A 83 -19.56 25.85 3.72
C LYS A 83 -19.81 26.09 5.22
N ARG A 84 -19.51 27.29 5.73
CA ARG A 84 -19.69 27.65 7.15
C ARG A 84 -21.12 27.41 7.64
N GLU A 85 -22.12 27.49 6.76
CA GLU A 85 -23.52 27.17 7.05
C GLU A 85 -23.70 25.77 7.69
N LEU A 86 -22.88 24.79 7.29
CA LEU A 86 -22.94 23.42 7.82
C LEU A 86 -22.51 23.33 9.28
N LEU A 87 -21.74 24.31 9.79
CA LEU A 87 -21.25 24.36 11.16
C LEU A 87 -22.29 24.90 12.15
N GLY A 88 -23.46 25.34 11.69
CA GLY A 88 -24.48 25.96 12.54
C GLY A 88 -24.18 27.44 12.83
N SER A 89 -24.96 28.05 13.71
CA SER A 89 -24.73 29.41 14.21
C SER A 89 -23.84 29.40 15.46
N GLU A 90 -23.33 30.56 15.88
CA GLU A 90 -22.57 30.67 17.13
C GLU A 90 -23.41 30.24 18.35
N ASP A 91 -24.73 30.42 18.28
CA ASP A 91 -25.69 30.02 19.31
C ASP A 91 -26.05 28.52 19.29
N ASP A 92 -25.82 27.81 18.17
CA ASP A 92 -26.07 26.37 18.01
C ASP A 92 -25.01 25.70 17.10
N PRO A 93 -23.80 25.43 17.63
CA PRO A 93 -22.71 24.88 16.85
C PRO A 93 -22.94 23.38 16.56
N ARG A 94 -22.84 23.01 15.28
CA ARG A 94 -22.98 21.63 14.80
C ARG A 94 -21.62 20.98 14.63
N LYS A 95 -21.47 19.78 15.21
CA LYS A 95 -20.29 18.93 14.98
C LYS A 95 -20.41 18.22 13.64
N VAL A 96 -19.47 18.49 12.75
CA VAL A 96 -19.38 17.87 11.43
C VAL A 96 -18.33 16.77 11.46
N PHE A 97 -18.61 15.65 10.79
CA PHE A 97 -17.71 14.52 10.67
C PHE A 97 -17.61 14.05 9.22
N PHE A 98 -16.42 13.66 8.79
CA PHE A 98 -16.26 12.81 7.61
C PHE A 98 -16.61 11.38 7.97
N LEU A 99 -17.48 10.77 7.18
CA LEU A 99 -17.80 9.35 7.29
C LEU A 99 -16.88 8.56 6.35
N ILE A 100 -15.99 7.75 6.91
CA ILE A 100 -15.03 6.93 6.17
C ILE A 100 -15.41 5.46 6.30
N TRP A 101 -15.43 4.75 5.17
CA TRP A 101 -15.60 3.29 5.12
C TRP A 101 -14.24 2.62 4.88
N THR A 102 -13.97 1.51 5.57
CA THR A 102 -12.79 0.69 5.32
C THR A 102 -13.03 -0.78 5.67
N THR A 103 -12.31 -1.69 4.99
CA THR A 103 -12.25 -3.11 5.31
C THR A 103 -11.00 -3.51 6.09
N THR A 104 -10.10 -2.56 6.35
CA THR A 104 -8.82 -2.77 7.05
C THR A 104 -8.71 -1.88 8.29
N PRO A 105 -9.46 -2.13 9.39
CA PRO A 105 -9.42 -1.29 10.58
C PRO A 105 -8.03 -1.11 11.18
N TRP A 106 -7.15 -2.09 10.99
CA TRP A 106 -5.76 -2.05 11.47
C TRP A 106 -4.93 -0.93 10.83
N THR A 107 -5.36 -0.34 9.70
CA THR A 107 -4.67 0.80 9.08
C THR A 107 -5.06 2.15 9.67
N LEU A 108 -6.14 2.22 10.46
CA LEU A 108 -6.65 3.48 11.03
C LEU A 108 -5.63 4.21 11.93
N PRO A 109 -4.81 3.54 12.77
CA PRO A 109 -3.82 4.22 13.60
C PRO A 109 -2.72 4.94 12.80
N ALA A 110 -2.50 4.56 11.55
CA ALA A 110 -1.50 5.15 10.65
C ALA A 110 -2.10 6.18 9.68
N ASN A 111 -3.31 6.70 9.96
CA ASN A 111 -3.96 7.70 9.12
C ASN A 111 -3.19 9.03 9.11
N LEU A 112 -2.87 9.53 7.91
CA LEU A 112 -2.17 10.81 7.72
C LEU A 112 -3.06 11.91 7.11
N GLY A 113 -4.23 11.55 6.57
CA GLY A 113 -5.12 12.52 5.92
C GLY A 113 -6.34 11.87 5.28
N ILE A 114 -7.33 12.71 4.97
CA ILE A 114 -8.54 12.30 4.26
C ILE A 114 -8.47 12.84 2.84
N ALA A 115 -8.63 11.94 1.86
CA ALA A 115 -8.70 12.32 0.45
C ALA A 115 -10.16 12.38 0.01
N VAL A 116 -10.52 13.46 -0.69
CA VAL A 116 -11.82 13.65 -1.33
C VAL A 116 -11.63 13.92 -2.82
N ASN A 117 -12.58 13.51 -3.64
CA ASN A 117 -12.57 13.79 -5.08
C ASN A 117 -13.14 15.20 -5.32
N PRO A 118 -12.38 16.13 -5.89
CA PRO A 118 -12.85 17.51 -6.09
C PRO A 118 -14.05 17.63 -7.05
N ASN A 119 -14.32 16.60 -7.86
CA ASN A 119 -15.40 16.61 -8.87
C ASN A 119 -16.71 16.00 -8.35
N PHE A 120 -16.76 15.54 -7.10
CA PHE A 120 -17.98 14.95 -6.53
C PHE A 120 -18.72 15.97 -5.68
N GLU A 121 -20.06 15.96 -5.80
CA GLU A 121 -20.94 16.70 -4.90
C GLU A 121 -21.17 15.86 -3.64
N TYR A 122 -20.66 16.36 -2.51
CA TYR A 122 -20.85 15.74 -1.20
C TYR A 122 -22.03 16.38 -0.48
N VAL A 123 -22.86 15.53 0.14
CA VAL A 123 -24.02 15.95 0.94
C VAL A 123 -23.68 15.89 2.43
N ALA A 124 -24.35 16.73 3.22
CA ALA A 124 -24.22 16.82 4.67
C ALA A 124 -25.60 16.85 5.33
#